data_AF-A0A3S0BYB1-F1
#
_entry.id   AF-A0A3S0BYB1-F1
#
_cell.length_a   1.000
_cell.length_b   1.000
_cell.length_c   1.000
_cell.angle_alpha   90.00
_cell.angle_beta   90.00
_cell.angle_gamma   90.00
#
_symmetry.space_group_name_H-M   'P 1'
#
loop_
_entity.id
_entity.type
_entity.pdbx_description
1 polymer ?
#
loop_
_entity_poly.entity_id
_entity_poly.type
_entity_poly.pdbx_seq_one_letter_code
_entity_poly.pdbx_strand_id
1 'polypeptide(L)'
;MVRADGTTLNSDFDYLKNDKKGSTILSVPGSIAIAAGNAAIYSSDISIGEAQSLLNVRFTNNKQGSQYYLASVQLSFNRTGTVSASPAAYSLYFFASHLTGNTIRFTVIIPNPYNNTLTTAAGDEIFDILVKTFKSPSFT
;
A
#
# COMPACT_ATOMS: atom_id res chain seq x y z
N MET A 1 11.89 -23.06 3.86
CA MET A 1 12.38 -24.06 4.83
C MET A 1 11.80 -25.41 4.40
N VAL A 2 12.59 -26.48 4.32
CA VAL A 2 12.15 -27.81 3.84
C VAL A 2 12.11 -28.72 5.07
N ARG A 3 11.06 -29.54 5.23
CA ARG A 3 11.00 -30.51 6.32
C ARG A 3 11.98 -31.66 6.05
N ALA A 4 12.35 -32.39 7.11
CA ALA A 4 13.28 -33.52 7.02
C ALA A 4 12.78 -34.68 6.14
N ASP A 5 11.49 -34.70 5.78
CA ASP A 5 10.84 -35.66 4.89
C ASP A 5 10.87 -35.26 3.40
N GLY A 6 11.56 -34.16 3.05
CA GLY A 6 11.67 -33.67 1.68
C GLY A 6 10.46 -32.86 1.20
N THR A 7 9.45 -32.63 2.03
CA THR A 7 8.35 -31.73 1.70
C THR A 7 8.78 -30.27 1.83
N THR A 8 8.56 -29.48 0.79
CA THR A 8 8.80 -28.03 0.83
C THR A 8 7.68 -27.39 1.66
N LEU A 9 8.00 -26.50 2.61
CA LEU A 9 6.99 -25.68 3.30
C LEU A 9 6.40 -24.68 2.30
N ASN A 10 5.56 -25.17 1.41
CA ASN A 10 4.78 -24.38 0.48
C ASN A 10 3.32 -24.81 0.65
N SER A 11 2.60 -24.09 1.51
CA SER A 11 1.12 -24.05 1.47
C SER A 11 0.34 -25.36 1.68
N ASP A 12 0.84 -26.35 2.42
CA ASP A 12 0.15 -27.64 2.66
C ASP A 12 -1.18 -27.56 3.44
N PHE A 13 -1.59 -26.36 3.83
CA PHE A 13 -2.89 -26.12 4.41
C PHE A 13 -3.76 -25.41 3.39
N ASP A 14 -4.92 -25.99 3.06
CA ASP A 14 -5.92 -25.39 2.16
C ASP A 14 -6.33 -23.97 2.60
N TYR A 15 -6.21 -23.68 3.91
CA TYR A 15 -6.47 -22.38 4.50
C TYR A 15 -5.30 -21.38 4.39
N LEU A 16 -4.08 -21.85 4.13
CA LEU A 16 -2.92 -21.03 3.76
C LEU A 16 -2.74 -20.91 2.24
N LYS A 17 -3.63 -21.53 1.43
CA LYS A 17 -3.61 -21.36 -0.02
C LYS A 17 -3.87 -19.88 -0.32
N ASN A 18 -2.85 -19.25 -0.88
CA ASN A 18 -2.84 -17.89 -1.37
C ASN A 18 -3.92 -17.73 -2.45
N ASP A 19 -5.13 -17.34 -2.07
CA ASP A 19 -6.22 -17.15 -3.01
C ASP A 19 -5.96 -15.86 -3.79
N LYS A 20 -5.79 -16.05 -5.10
CA LYS A 20 -5.79 -15.03 -6.17
C LYS A 20 -5.03 -13.74 -5.86
N LYS A 21 -3.87 -13.64 -6.51
CA LYS A 21 -3.10 -12.39 -6.65
C LYS A 21 -4.01 -11.32 -7.28
N GLY A 22 -4.53 -10.41 -6.48
CA GLY A 22 -4.97 -9.13 -6.99
C GLY A 22 -3.75 -8.25 -7.18
N SER A 23 -3.62 -7.59 -8.34
CA SER A 23 -2.70 -6.46 -8.51
C SER A 23 -3.45 -5.20 -8.89
N THR A 24 -3.07 -4.08 -8.30
CA THR A 24 -3.49 -2.75 -8.76
C THR A 24 -2.31 -1.80 -8.78
N ILE A 25 -2.48 -0.73 -9.55
CA ILE A 25 -1.55 0.38 -9.67
C ILE A 25 -2.20 1.58 -9.01
N LEU A 26 -1.47 2.23 -8.11
CA LEU A 26 -1.83 3.54 -7.60
C LEU A 26 -0.76 4.54 -8.05
N SER A 27 -1.20 5.57 -8.78
CA SER A 27 -0.31 6.61 -9.31
C SER A 27 -0.52 7.90 -8.53
N VAL A 28 0.57 8.45 -8.00
CA VAL A 28 0.62 9.82 -7.52
C VAL A 28 1.27 10.67 -8.62
N PRO A 29 0.54 11.65 -9.19
CA PRO A 29 1.07 12.48 -10.24
C PRO A 29 2.21 13.36 -9.71
N GLY A 30 3.22 13.54 -10.55
CA GLY A 30 4.30 14.50 -10.35
C GLY A 30 3.78 15.94 -10.31
N SER A 31 4.52 16.79 -9.59
CA SER A 31 4.31 18.24 -9.58
C SER A 31 2.96 18.70 -9.03
N ILE A 32 2.40 17.95 -8.07
CA ILE A 32 1.17 18.37 -7.39
C ILE A 32 1.44 19.62 -6.53
N ALA A 33 0.44 20.51 -6.50
CA ALA A 33 0.41 21.66 -5.61
C ALA A 33 -0.62 21.40 -4.51
N ILE A 34 -0.17 21.39 -3.26
CA ILE A 34 -1.01 21.19 -2.08
C ILE A 34 -1.04 22.49 -1.29
N ALA A 35 -2.20 23.13 -1.19
CA ALA A 35 -2.37 24.36 -0.43
C ALA A 35 -1.98 24.18 1.04
N ALA A 36 -1.63 25.28 1.72
CA ALA A 36 -1.28 25.27 3.14
C ALA A 36 -2.37 24.59 3.99
N GLY A 37 -1.94 23.73 4.93
CA GLY A 37 -2.84 23.00 5.83
C GLY A 37 -3.75 21.95 5.17
N ASN A 38 -3.64 21.70 3.87
CA ASN A 38 -4.43 20.70 3.16
C ASN A 38 -3.66 19.39 2.94
N ALA A 39 -4.34 18.38 2.41
CA ALA A 39 -3.73 17.12 1.98
C ALA A 39 -4.24 16.72 0.59
N ALA A 40 -3.35 16.12 -0.21
CA ALA A 40 -3.78 15.38 -1.40
C ALA A 40 -4.04 13.92 -1.03
N ILE A 41 -5.10 13.33 -1.60
CA ILE A 41 -5.51 11.95 -1.34
C ILE A 41 -5.69 11.23 -2.67
N TYR A 42 -5.00 10.12 -2.83
CA TYR A 42 -5.12 9.23 -3.98
C TYR A 42 -5.55 7.85 -3.50
N SER A 43 -6.40 7.17 -4.26
CA SER A 43 -6.87 5.84 -3.87
C SER A 43 -7.06 4.93 -5.07
N SER A 44 -6.91 3.64 -4.83
CA SER A 44 -7.14 2.58 -5.81
C SER A 44 -7.72 1.38 -5.09
N ASP A 45 -8.68 0.73 -5.74
CA ASP A 45 -9.41 -0.40 -5.17
C ASP A 45 -8.96 -1.70 -5.85
N ILE A 46 -8.99 -2.79 -5.09
CA ILE A 46 -8.71 -4.13 -5.58
C ILE A 46 -9.81 -5.08 -5.13
N SER A 47 -10.32 -5.88 -6.06
CA SER A 47 -11.22 -6.98 -5.72
C SER A 47 -10.41 -8.20 -5.29
N ILE A 48 -10.74 -8.73 -4.12
CA ILE A 48 -10.21 -9.99 -3.59
C ILE A 48 -11.28 -11.08 -3.69
N GLY A 49 -10.84 -12.33 -3.85
CA GLY A 49 -11.75 -13.45 -4.15
C GLY A 49 -12.77 -13.74 -3.05
N GLU A 50 -12.38 -13.58 -1.79
CA GLU A 50 -13.22 -13.87 -0.62
C GLU A 50 -12.90 -12.90 0.53
N ALA A 51 -13.91 -12.57 1.34
CA ALA A 51 -13.74 -11.83 2.58
C ALA A 51 -12.97 -12.69 3.59
N GLN A 52 -11.74 -12.27 3.93
CA GLN A 52 -10.87 -13.04 4.80
C GLN A 52 -10.24 -12.18 5.90
N SER A 53 -9.89 -12.82 7.01
CA SER A 53 -9.54 -12.18 8.30
C SER A 53 -8.11 -11.64 8.37
N LEU A 54 -7.21 -12.15 7.54
CA LEU A 54 -5.79 -11.77 7.53
C LEU A 54 -5.32 -11.53 6.09
N LEU A 55 -4.79 -10.33 5.86
CA LEU A 55 -4.28 -9.89 4.58
C LEU A 55 -2.79 -9.57 4.71
N ASN A 56 -1.96 -10.22 3.91
CA ASN A 56 -0.59 -9.78 3.69
C ASN A 56 -0.56 -8.94 2.42
N VAL A 57 -0.14 -7.69 2.53
CA VAL A 57 0.00 -6.81 1.37
C VAL A 57 1.47 -6.54 1.10
N ARG A 58 1.89 -6.84 -0.12
CA ARG A 58 3.19 -6.42 -0.64
C ARG A 58 2.98 -5.14 -1.44
N PHE A 59 3.80 -4.14 -1.17
CA PHE A 59 3.88 -2.93 -1.97
C PHE A 59 5.24 -2.89 -2.66
N THR A 60 5.26 -2.55 -3.94
CA THR A 60 6.49 -2.17 -4.63
C THR A 60 6.34 -0.75 -5.12
N ASN A 61 7.30 0.09 -4.79
CA ASN A 61 7.33 1.49 -5.17
C ASN A 61 8.52 1.72 -6.08
N ASN A 62 8.31 2.41 -7.20
CA ASN A 62 9.36 2.68 -8.19
C ASN A 62 10.55 3.50 -7.65
N LYS A 63 10.42 4.18 -6.50
CA LYS A 63 11.49 4.98 -5.87
C LYS A 63 12.11 4.34 -4.63
N GLN A 64 11.47 3.33 -4.05
CA GLN A 64 11.87 2.77 -2.73
C GLN A 64 12.01 1.25 -2.73
N GLY A 65 11.68 0.58 -3.83
CA GLY A 65 11.77 -0.87 -4.00
C GLY A 65 10.56 -1.62 -3.44
N SER A 66 10.69 -2.95 -3.31
CA SER A 66 9.64 -3.82 -2.75
C SER A 66 9.72 -3.90 -1.23
N GLN A 67 8.58 -3.74 -0.56
CA GLN A 67 8.43 -3.93 0.87
C GLN A 67 7.17 -4.77 1.18
N TYR A 68 7.23 -5.61 2.22
CA TYR A 68 6.15 -6.53 2.61
C TYR A 68 5.56 -6.12 3.95
N TYR A 69 4.23 -6.05 4.05
CA TYR A 69 3.55 -5.64 5.28
C TYR A 69 2.24 -6.40 5.51
N LEU A 70 1.77 -6.37 6.75
CA LEU A 70 0.41 -6.77 7.08
C LEU A 70 -0.55 -5.65 6.65
N ALA A 71 -1.70 -5.97 6.07
CA ALA A 71 -2.76 -4.98 5.93
C ALA A 71 -3.09 -4.43 7.33
N SER A 72 -3.46 -3.15 7.40
CA SER A 72 -3.66 -2.36 8.63
C SER A 72 -2.42 -1.65 9.20
N VAL A 73 -1.22 -1.88 8.65
CA VAL A 73 -0.04 -1.07 9.02
C VAL A 73 0.06 0.15 8.10
N GLN A 74 0.03 1.34 8.69
CA GLN A 74 0.35 2.58 7.99
C GLN A 74 1.86 2.62 7.69
N LEU A 75 2.20 2.92 6.45
CA LEU A 75 3.58 3.17 6.03
C LEU A 75 3.80 4.66 5.84
N SER A 76 4.98 5.13 6.20
CA SER A 76 5.40 6.50 5.96
C SER A 76 6.62 6.51 5.06
N PHE A 77 6.59 7.36 4.04
CA PHE A 77 7.68 7.56 3.11
C PHE A 77 8.08 9.03 3.10
N ASN A 78 9.32 9.33 3.48
CA ASN A 78 9.82 10.70 3.41
C ASN A 78 10.16 11.07 1.96
N ARG A 79 9.81 12.29 1.57
CA ARG A 79 10.11 12.88 0.27
C ARG A 79 10.51 14.33 0.44
N THR A 80 11.06 14.89 -0.64
CA THR A 80 11.41 16.30 -0.72
C THR A 80 10.59 16.93 -1.84
N GLY A 81 9.97 18.07 -1.54
CA GLY A 81 9.25 18.92 -2.47
C GLY A 81 9.78 20.35 -2.37
N THR A 82 8.96 21.33 -2.72
CA THR A 82 9.35 22.75 -2.67
C THR A 82 8.30 23.57 -1.92
N VAL A 83 8.75 24.43 -1.02
CA VAL A 83 7.94 25.42 -0.32
C VAL A 83 8.66 26.76 -0.44
N SER A 84 7.99 27.79 -0.95
CA SER A 84 8.59 29.12 -1.17
C SER A 84 9.94 29.06 -1.89
N ALA A 85 9.98 28.32 -3.00
CA ALA A 85 11.18 28.09 -3.82
C ALA A 85 12.36 27.39 -3.10
N SER A 86 12.16 26.87 -1.89
CA SER A 86 13.18 26.14 -1.12
C SER A 86 12.81 24.66 -0.97
N PRO A 87 13.78 23.72 -1.02
CA PRO A 87 13.52 22.31 -0.75
C PRO A 87 12.94 22.08 0.65
N ALA A 88 11.91 21.25 0.74
CA ALA A 88 11.16 21.01 1.96
C ALA A 88 10.78 19.53 2.10
N ALA A 89 11.06 18.93 3.27
CA ALA A 89 10.82 17.51 3.53
C ALA A 89 9.42 17.23 4.10
N TYR A 90 8.68 16.34 3.47
CA TYR A 90 7.35 15.91 3.93
C TYR A 90 7.23 14.39 3.88
N SER A 91 6.16 13.86 4.46
CA SER A 91 5.87 12.42 4.46
C SER A 91 4.67 12.11 3.59
N LEU A 92 4.70 10.99 2.88
CA LEU A 92 3.51 10.35 2.34
C LEU A 92 3.10 9.22 3.28
N TYR A 93 1.80 9.11 3.53
CA TYR A 93 1.23 8.01 4.29
C TYR A 93 0.49 7.07 3.37
N PHE A 94 0.84 5.80 3.46
CA PHE A 94 0.19 4.74 2.72
C PHE A 94 -0.54 3.83 3.71
N PHE A 95 -1.79 3.47 3.43
CA PHE A 95 -2.50 2.44 4.19
C PHE A 95 -3.49 1.66 3.31
N ALA A 96 -3.85 0.48 3.80
CA ALA A 96 -4.82 -0.42 3.18
C ALA A 96 -5.97 -0.66 4.15
N SER A 97 -7.21 -0.61 3.65
CA SER A 97 -8.41 -0.85 4.45
C SER A 97 -9.45 -1.64 3.66
N HIS A 98 -10.31 -2.39 4.34
CA HIS A 98 -11.46 -3.02 3.70
C HIS A 98 -12.50 -1.93 3.36
N LEU A 99 -12.85 -1.84 2.08
CA LEU A 99 -13.99 -1.05 1.63
C LEU A 99 -15.28 -1.87 1.71
N THR A 100 -15.20 -3.14 1.33
CA THR A 100 -16.26 -4.15 1.47
C THR A 100 -15.64 -5.48 1.89
N GLY A 101 -16.45 -6.53 2.07
CA GLY A 101 -15.93 -7.88 2.33
C GLY A 101 -14.91 -8.32 1.29
N ASN A 102 -15.12 -8.01 0.02
CA ASN A 102 -14.31 -8.50 -1.09
C ASN A 102 -13.52 -7.38 -1.79
N THR A 103 -13.44 -6.19 -1.23
CA THR A 103 -12.73 -5.06 -1.84
C THR A 103 -11.83 -4.39 -0.82
N ILE A 104 -10.54 -4.27 -1.17
CA ILE A 104 -9.56 -3.52 -0.38
C ILE A 104 -9.30 -2.19 -1.09
N ARG A 105 -9.35 -1.11 -0.32
CA ARG A 105 -8.95 0.23 -0.74
C ARG A 105 -7.54 0.51 -0.26
N PHE A 106 -6.70 0.92 -1.19
CA PHE A 106 -5.40 1.50 -0.92
C PHE A 106 -5.50 3.00 -1.02
N THR A 107 -4.93 3.68 -0.03
CA THR A 107 -4.96 5.14 0.03
C THR A 107 -3.57 5.67 0.30
N VAL A 108 -3.19 6.68 -0.48
CA VAL A 108 -2.02 7.52 -0.24
C VAL A 108 -2.48 8.91 0.16
N ILE A 109 -2.02 9.38 1.31
CA ILE A 109 -2.25 10.74 1.81
C ILE A 109 -0.93 11.49 1.80
N ILE A 110 -0.96 12.69 1.24
CA ILE A 110 0.17 13.60 1.18
C ILE A 110 -0.24 14.88 1.91
N PRO A 111 -0.02 14.98 3.23
CA PRO A 111 -0.27 16.21 3.96
C PRO A 111 0.74 17.29 3.58
N ASN A 112 0.29 18.54 3.56
CA ASN A 112 1.16 19.69 3.58
C ASN A 112 1.29 20.20 5.03
N PRO A 113 2.42 19.94 5.72
CA PRO A 113 2.63 20.39 7.09
C PRO A 113 3.01 21.87 7.19
N TYR A 114 3.13 22.57 6.06
CA TYR A 114 3.62 23.94 5.98
C TYR A 114 2.49 24.95 5.86
N ASN A 115 2.79 26.19 6.27
CA ASN A 115 1.88 27.34 6.14
C ASN A 115 1.83 27.93 4.73
N ASN A 116 2.57 27.36 3.79
CA ASN A 116 2.67 27.80 2.39
C ASN A 116 2.38 26.61 1.47
N THR A 117 2.04 26.87 0.20
CA THR A 117 1.80 25.81 -0.79
C THR A 117 3.04 24.94 -0.98
N LEU A 118 2.85 23.62 -0.81
CA LEU A 118 3.83 22.62 -1.18
C LEU A 118 3.67 22.30 -2.67
N THR A 119 4.69 22.61 -3.46
CA THR A 119 4.77 22.29 -4.89
C THR A 119 5.84 21.25 -5.13
N THR A 120 5.91 20.70 -6.35
CA THR A 120 6.82 19.60 -6.72
C THR A 120 6.74 18.40 -5.77
N ALA A 121 5.63 18.28 -5.04
CA ALA A 121 5.37 17.13 -4.21
C ALA A 121 5.22 15.90 -5.11
N ALA A 122 5.70 14.80 -4.56
CA ALA A 122 5.90 13.46 -5.08
C ALA A 122 6.04 13.47 -6.61
N GLY A 123 7.26 13.45 -7.16
CA GLY A 123 7.44 13.11 -8.58
C GLY A 123 6.66 11.84 -8.95
N ASP A 124 6.44 11.52 -10.23
CA ASP A 124 5.56 10.40 -10.61
C ASP A 124 5.88 9.11 -9.83
N GLU A 125 4.94 8.70 -9.00
CA GLU A 125 5.15 7.61 -8.05
C GLU A 125 4.11 6.53 -8.27
N ILE A 126 4.61 5.33 -8.59
CA ILE A 126 3.80 4.18 -8.94
C ILE A 126 3.95 3.15 -7.83
N PHE A 127 2.80 2.75 -7.27
CA PHE A 127 2.72 1.68 -6.30
C PHE A 127 2.09 0.46 -6.97
N ASP A 128 2.91 -0.58 -7.15
CA ASP A 128 2.45 -1.92 -7.51
C ASP A 128 2.06 -2.67 -6.25
N ILE A 129 0.78 -3.02 -6.17
CA ILE A 129 0.19 -3.56 -4.95
C ILE A 129 -0.18 -5.01 -5.19
N LEU A 130 0.26 -5.90 -4.30
CA LEU A 130 -0.09 -7.31 -4.35
C LEU A 130 -0.69 -7.75 -3.02
N VAL A 131 -1.91 -8.26 -3.06
CA VAL A 131 -2.61 -8.80 -1.89
C VAL A 131 -2.51 -10.32 -1.88
N LYS A 132 -2.19 -10.86 -0.70
CA LYS A 132 -2.31 -12.26 -0.37
C LYS A 132 -3.35 -12.40 0.73
N THR A 133 -4.35 -13.22 0.48
CA THR A 133 -5.42 -13.52 1.43
C THR A 133 -5.16 -14.89 2.06
N PHE A 134 -5.49 -15.03 3.35
CA PHE A 134 -5.44 -16.32 4.06
C PHE A 134 -6.84 -16.71 4.52
N LYS A 135 -7.32 -17.86 4.05
CA LYS A 135 -8.61 -18.40 4.48
C LYS A 135 -8.49 -18.71 5.97
N SER A 136 -9.48 -18.31 6.76
CA SER A 136 -9.55 -18.83 8.13
C SER A 136 -9.87 -20.33 8.07
N PRO A 137 -9.32 -21.14 8.99
CA PRO A 137 -9.72 -22.54 9.12
C PRO A 137 -11.24 -22.59 9.39
N SER A 138 -12.00 -23.24 8.51
CA SER A 138 -13.39 -23.58 8.80
C SER A 138 -13.39 -24.89 9.60
N PHE A 139 -13.77 -24.83 10.88
CA PHE A 139 -14.06 -26.02 11.66
C PHE A 139 -15.49 -26.43 11.34
N THR A 140 -15.66 -27.34 10.38
CA THR A 140 -16.91 -28.07 10.13
C THR A 140 -16.91 -29.39 10.88
#